data_AF-A0A941M8G0-F1
#
_entry.id   AF-A0A941M8G0-F1
#
_cell.length_a   1.000
_cell.length_b   1.000
_cell.length_c   1.000
_cell.angle_alpha   90.00
_cell.angle_beta   90.00
_cell.angle_gamma   90.00
#
_symmetry.space_group_name_H-M   'P 1'
#
loop_
_entity.id
_entity.type
_entity.pdbx_description
1 polymer ?
#
loop_
_entity_poly.entity_id
_entity_poly.type
_entity_poly.pdbx_seq_one_letter_code
_entity_poly.pdbx_strand_id
1 'polypeptide(L)'
;KNYLHEPEISELNRIVTMWLDFAEDQARRRKEVFLKDWAEKLDAFLKFNERDVLEGAGRVSKKQADAHAEGEYEQFAAQRRAFLEAEGAESNVRALEDAAKALPKPKRR
;
A
#
# COMPACT_ATOMS: atom_id res chain seq x y z
N LYS A 1 1.59 5.40 8.14
CA LYS A 1 1.61 4.14 7.37
C LYS A 1 2.02 4.49 5.95
N ASN A 2 2.97 3.78 5.36
CA ASN A 2 3.36 3.99 3.97
C ASN A 2 2.32 3.27 3.10
N TYR A 3 1.60 4.01 2.26
CA TYR A 3 0.57 3.47 1.38
C TYR A 3 1.13 2.99 0.04
N LEU A 4 2.46 3.04 -0.11
CA LEU A 4 3.19 2.63 -1.28
C LEU A 4 3.89 1.29 -1.01
N HIS A 5 3.91 0.44 -2.02
CA HIS A 5 4.70 -0.78 -2.06
C HIS A 5 6.19 -0.46 -2.24
N GLU A 6 7.05 -1.41 -1.90
CA GLU A 6 8.51 -1.28 -1.98
C GLU A 6 9.06 -0.75 -3.33
N PRO A 7 8.58 -1.21 -4.50
CA PRO A 7 9.01 -0.64 -5.79
C PRO A 7 8.57 0.83 -5.95
N GLU A 8 7.37 1.18 -5.52
CA GLU A 8 6.85 2.55 -5.61
C GLU A 8 7.63 3.51 -4.70
N ILE A 9 8.01 3.05 -3.50
CA ILE A 9 8.89 3.80 -2.59
C ILE A 9 10.26 4.02 -3.24
N SER A 10 10.81 3.00 -3.90
CA SER A 10 12.10 3.10 -4.58
C SER A 10 12.07 4.10 -5.73
N GLU A 11 11.00 4.10 -6.53
CA GLU A 11 10.79 5.10 -7.57
C GLU A 11 10.63 6.52 -7.02
N LEU A 12 9.83 6.68 -5.96
CA LEU A 12 9.64 7.96 -5.29
C LEU A 12 10.96 8.51 -4.75
N ASN A 13 11.77 7.68 -4.10
CA ASN A 13 13.07 8.10 -3.59
C ASN A 13 14.00 8.55 -4.73
N ARG A 14 14.00 7.84 -5.86
CA ARG A 14 14.82 8.20 -7.01
C ARG A 14 14.45 9.56 -7.59
N ILE A 15 13.16 9.85 -7.74
CA ILE A 15 12.72 11.12 -8.31
C ILE A 15 12.93 12.29 -7.34
N VAL A 16 12.75 12.07 -6.04
CA VAL A 16 13.02 13.07 -4.99
C VAL A 16 14.49 13.44 -4.96
N THR A 17 15.40 12.46 -4.96
CA THR A 17 16.84 12.73 -4.97
C THR A 17 17.25 13.54 -6.20
N MET A 18 16.78 13.14 -7.39
CA MET A 18 17.09 13.85 -8.63
C MET A 18 16.56 15.29 -8.65
N TRP A 19 15.40 15.54 -8.06
CA TRP A 19 14.85 16.89 -7.88
C TRP A 19 15.70 17.73 -6.93
N LEU A 20 16.15 17.16 -5.81
CA LEU A 20 17.01 17.86 -4.86
C LEU A 20 18.38 18.21 -5.47
N ASP A 21 18.98 17.29 -6.22
CA ASP A 21 20.25 17.53 -6.92
C ASP A 21 20.10 18.68 -7.95
N PHE A 22 18.99 18.69 -8.70
CA PHE A 22 18.67 19.79 -9.61
C PHE A 22 18.51 21.12 -8.86
N ALA A 23 17.78 21.10 -7.73
CA ALA A 23 17.57 22.30 -6.94
C ALA A 23 18.88 22.85 -6.36
N GLU A 24 19.76 21.96 -5.90
CA GLU A 24 21.09 22.30 -5.40
C GLU A 24 21.97 22.95 -6.48
N ASP A 25 21.99 22.40 -7.71
CA ASP A 25 22.73 23.01 -8.83
C ASP A 25 22.21 24.42 -9.15
N GLN A 26 20.89 24.65 -9.16
CA GLN A 26 20.34 25.98 -9.38
C GLN A 26 20.73 26.97 -8.26
N ALA A 27 20.73 26.51 -7.00
CA ALA A 27 21.13 27.32 -5.87
C ALA A 27 22.64 27.67 -5.91
N ARG A 28 23.50 26.70 -6.26
CA ARG A 28 24.95 26.90 -6.43
C ARG A 28 25.28 27.94 -7.51
N ARG A 29 24.47 28.00 -8.57
CA ARG A 29 24.60 29.00 -9.65
C ARG A 29 24.10 30.41 -9.27
N ARG A 30 23.73 30.63 -8.00
CA ARG A 30 23.16 31.88 -7.47
C ARG A 30 21.98 32.40 -8.30
N LYS A 31 21.16 31.49 -8.84
CA LYS A 31 19.88 31.90 -9.38
C LYS A 31 18.96 32.20 -8.22
N GLU A 32 18.57 33.45 -8.08
CA GLU A 32 17.48 33.83 -7.19
C GLU A 32 16.18 33.31 -7.80
N VAL A 33 15.61 32.28 -7.18
CA VAL A 33 14.35 31.64 -7.59
C VAL A 33 13.37 31.80 -6.44
N PHE A 34 12.19 32.36 -6.69
CA PHE A 34 11.17 32.48 -5.65
C PHE A 34 10.48 31.13 -5.43
N LEU A 35 9.89 30.90 -4.24
CA LEU A 35 9.15 29.66 -3.93
C LEU A 35 8.03 29.34 -4.94
N LYS A 36 7.39 30.36 -5.51
CA LYS A 36 6.38 30.18 -6.57
C LYS A 36 6.99 29.57 -7.84
N ASP A 37 8.20 29.96 -8.21
CA ASP A 37 8.86 29.52 -9.43
C ASP A 37 9.35 28.07 -9.28
N TRP A 38 9.59 27.62 -8.04
CA TRP A 38 9.91 26.23 -7.73
C TRP A 38 8.75 25.28 -8.01
N ALA A 39 7.49 25.71 -7.80
CA ALA A 39 6.32 24.92 -8.13
C ALA A 39 6.23 24.67 -9.65
N GLU A 40 6.38 25.73 -10.45
CA GLU A 40 6.38 25.62 -11.91
C GLU A 40 7.53 24.75 -12.44
N LYS A 41 8.72 24.87 -11.84
CA LYS A 41 9.88 24.03 -12.18
C LYS A 41 9.68 22.57 -11.81
N LEU A 42 9.02 22.29 -10.69
CA LEU A 42 8.71 20.92 -10.26
C LEU A 42 7.75 20.28 -11.25
N ASP A 43 6.68 20.97 -11.63
CA ASP A 43 5.72 20.48 -12.63
C ASP A 43 6.41 20.21 -13.97
N ALA A 44 7.28 21.11 -14.43
CA ALA A 44 8.06 20.92 -15.64
C ALA A 44 9.03 19.72 -15.53
N PHE A 45 9.68 19.55 -14.38
CA PHE A 45 10.59 18.44 -14.11
C PHE A 45 9.86 17.10 -14.10
N LEU A 46 8.68 17.01 -13.48
CA LEU A 46 7.85 15.82 -13.47
C LEU A 46 7.41 15.46 -14.90
N LYS A 47 6.91 16.43 -15.66
CA LYS A 47 6.54 16.24 -17.09
C LYS A 47 7.73 15.77 -17.94
N PHE A 48 8.91 16.34 -17.72
CA PHE A 48 10.13 15.94 -18.42
C PHE A 48 10.54 14.48 -18.12
N ASN A 49 10.24 13.99 -16.91
CA ASN A 49 10.49 12.61 -16.50
C ASN A 49 9.30 11.68 -16.81
N GLU A 50 8.41 12.07 -17.73
CA GLU A 50 7.22 11.30 -18.14
C GLU A 50 6.31 10.92 -16.96
N ARG A 51 6.26 11.77 -15.93
CA ARG A 51 5.36 11.61 -14.78
C ARG A 51 4.12 12.49 -14.95
N ASP A 52 2.98 11.93 -14.58
CA ASP A 52 1.72 12.67 -14.55
C ASP A 52 1.75 13.72 -13.44
N VAL A 53 1.48 14.97 -13.83
CA VAL A 53 1.26 16.07 -12.89
C VAL A 53 -0.23 16.22 -12.68
N LEU A 54 -0.67 16.17 -11.42
CA LEU A 54 -2.06 16.37 -11.05
C LEU A 54 -2.49 17.80 -11.36
N GLU A 55 -3.36 17.96 -12.35
CA GLU A 55 -4.01 19.24 -12.64
C GLU A 55 -5.16 19.47 -11.64
N GLY A 56 -4.87 20.24 -10.58
CA GLY A 56 -5.83 20.56 -9.53
C GLY A 56 -6.09 19.41 -8.55
N ALA A 57 -7.26 19.42 -7.90
CA ALA A 57 -7.60 18.44 -6.86
C ALA A 57 -8.03 17.06 -7.42
N GLY A 58 -7.96 16.85 -8.74
CA GLY A 58 -8.49 15.67 -9.41
C GLY A 58 -10.02 15.63 -9.44
N ARG A 59 -10.58 14.46 -9.78
CA ARG A 59 -12.04 14.24 -9.93
C ARG A 59 -12.66 13.43 -8.79
N VAL A 60 -11.83 12.81 -7.96
CA VAL A 60 -12.27 11.90 -6.89
C VAL A 60 -12.31 12.67 -5.57
N SER A 61 -13.50 12.80 -5.00
CA SER A 61 -13.65 13.39 -3.68
C SER A 61 -13.15 12.45 -2.59
N LYS A 62 -12.73 13.01 -1.45
CA LYS A 62 -12.35 12.21 -0.28
C LYS A 62 -13.42 11.18 0.11
N LYS A 63 -14.70 11.57 0.10
CA LYS A 63 -15.81 10.67 0.43
C LYS A 63 -15.89 9.46 -0.51
N GLN A 64 -15.65 9.66 -1.80
CA GLN A 64 -15.64 8.57 -2.79
C GLN A 64 -14.42 7.66 -2.59
N ALA A 65 -13.24 8.23 -2.32
CA ALA A 65 -12.04 7.47 -2.03
C ALA A 65 -12.20 6.61 -0.76
N ASP A 66 -12.74 7.19 0.32
CA ASP A 66 -13.00 6.50 1.58
C ASP A 66 -13.99 5.34 1.39
N ALA A 67 -15.10 5.58 0.67
CA ALA A 67 -16.10 4.54 0.40
C ALA A 67 -15.54 3.40 -0.46
N HIS A 68 -14.68 3.70 -1.43
CA HIS A 68 -14.02 2.68 -2.23
C HIS A 68 -13.05 1.84 -1.36
N ALA A 69 -12.23 2.49 -0.55
CA ALA A 69 -11.29 1.82 0.34
C ALA A 69 -12.00 0.92 1.37
N GLU A 70 -13.14 1.37 1.90
CA GLU A 70 -13.97 0.56 2.81
C GLU A 70 -14.53 -0.68 2.10
N GLY A 71 -15.04 -0.53 0.88
CA GLY A 71 -15.53 -1.67 0.08
C GLY A 71 -14.45 -2.70 -0.28
N GLU A 72 -13.24 -2.26 -0.60
CA GLU A 72 -12.10 -3.17 -0.83
C GLU A 72 -11.67 -3.88 0.46
N TYR A 73 -11.70 -3.16 1.60
CA TYR A 73 -11.38 -3.75 2.90
C TYR A 73 -12.40 -4.81 3.33
N GLU A 74 -13.70 -4.59 3.09
CA GLU A 74 -14.74 -5.58 3.39
C GLU A 74 -14.52 -6.89 2.62
N GLN A 75 -14.18 -6.80 1.33
CA GLN A 75 -13.86 -7.97 0.51
C GLN A 75 -12.65 -8.73 1.06
N PHE A 76 -11.56 -8.01 1.37
CA PHE A 76 -10.38 -8.59 1.99
C PHE A 76 -10.70 -9.24 3.34
N ALA A 77 -11.49 -8.58 4.18
CA ALA A 77 -11.85 -9.07 5.50
C ALA A 77 -12.70 -10.35 5.42
N ALA A 78 -13.62 -10.43 4.46
CA ALA A 78 -14.42 -11.63 4.20
C ALA A 78 -13.55 -12.80 3.75
N GLN A 79 -12.65 -12.58 2.79
CA GLN A 79 -11.70 -13.60 2.31
C GLN A 79 -10.79 -14.08 3.45
N ARG A 80 -10.25 -13.15 4.24
CA ARG A 80 -9.40 -13.47 5.39
C ARG A 80 -10.15 -14.28 6.45
N ARG A 81 -11.42 -13.96 6.72
CA ARG A 81 -12.24 -14.71 7.67
C ARG A 81 -12.46 -16.14 7.18
N ALA A 82 -12.86 -16.31 5.92
CA ALA A 82 -13.07 -17.64 5.34
C ALA A 82 -11.80 -18.51 5.37
N PHE A 83 -10.64 -17.90 5.08
CA PHE A 83 -9.34 -18.58 5.18
C PHE A 83 -9.04 -19.07 6.60
N LEU A 84 -9.21 -18.20 7.61
CA LEU A 84 -8.97 -18.55 9.01
C LEU A 84 -9.96 -19.61 9.53
N GLU A 85 -11.22 -19.56 9.09
CA GLU A 85 -12.23 -20.57 9.43
C GLU A 85 -11.86 -21.94 8.85
N ALA A 86 -11.36 -21.98 7.61
CA ALA A 86 -10.88 -23.21 6.98
C ALA A 86 -9.68 -23.81 7.74
N GLU A 87 -8.66 -23.01 8.04
CA GLU A 87 -7.50 -23.46 8.83
C GLU A 87 -7.91 -23.95 10.23
N GLY A 88 -8.85 -23.22 10.87
CA GLY A 88 -9.39 -23.61 12.17
C GLY A 88 -10.15 -24.93 12.13
N ALA A 89 -10.94 -25.17 11.06
CA ALA A 89 -11.66 -26.41 10.86
C ALA A 89 -10.71 -27.61 10.71
N GLU A 90 -9.64 -27.46 9.91
CA GLU A 90 -8.61 -28.50 9.76
C GLU A 90 -7.92 -28.83 11.09
N SER A 91 -7.55 -27.80 11.85
CA SER A 91 -6.96 -27.96 13.18
C SER A 91 -7.90 -28.70 14.15
N ASN A 92 -9.19 -28.34 14.15
CA ASN A 92 -10.20 -28.97 14.98
C ASN A 92 -10.42 -30.44 14.60
N VAL A 93 -10.49 -30.76 13.31
CA VAL A 93 -10.62 -32.14 12.83
C VAL A 93 -9.44 -32.98 13.32
N ARG A 94 -8.21 -32.47 13.17
CA ARG A 94 -7.00 -33.14 13.64
C ARG A 94 -7.02 -33.36 15.15
N ALA A 95 -7.45 -32.37 15.93
CA ALA A 95 -7.57 -32.50 17.39
C ALA A 95 -8.60 -33.58 17.79
N LEU A 96 -9.73 -33.67 17.08
CA LEU A 96 -10.75 -34.70 17.32
C LEU A 96 -10.24 -36.10 16.96
N GLU A 97 -9.49 -36.25 15.85
CA GLU A 97 -8.86 -37.52 15.49
C GLU A 97 -7.86 -37.99 16.54
N ASP A 98 -7.02 -37.09 17.04
CA ASP A 98 -6.03 -37.41 18.07
C ASP A 98 -6.71 -37.76 19.41
N ALA A 99 -7.77 -37.05 19.77
CA ALA A 99 -8.60 -37.39 20.94
C ALA A 99 -9.29 -38.76 20.79
N ALA A 100 -9.80 -39.09 19.60
CA ALA A 100 -10.43 -40.38 19.33
C ALA A 100 -9.44 -41.54 19.42
N LYS A 101 -8.19 -41.37 18.96
CA LYS A 101 -7.11 -42.36 19.12
C LYS A 101 -6.75 -42.60 20.59
N ALA A 102 -6.89 -41.59 21.44
CA ALA A 102 -6.59 -41.67 22.86
C ALA A 102 -7.69 -42.36 23.69
N LEU A 103 -8.86 -42.68 23.10
CA LEU A 103 -9.94 -43.35 23.82
C LEU A 103 -9.64 -44.85 24.05
N PRO A 104 -9.92 -45.39 25.26
CA PRO A 104 -9.72 -46.80 25.55
C PRO A 104 -10.74 -47.67 24.78
N LYS A 105 -10.28 -48.82 24.25
CA LYS A 105 -11.13 -49.72 23.46
C LYS A 105 -12.31 -50.27 24.28
N PRO A 106 -13.53 -50.34 23.71
CA PRO A 106 -14.69 -50.83 24.45
C PRO A 106 -14.53 -52.30 24.83
N LYS A 107 -14.80 -52.64 26.10
CA LYS A 107 -14.87 -54.02 26.58
C LYS A 107 -16.04 -54.74 25.88
N ARG A 108 -15.72 -55.71 25.02
CA ARG A 108 -16.70 -56.64 24.47
C ARG A 108 -17.26 -57.51 25.62
N ARG A 109 -18.57 -57.54 25.75
CA ARG A 109 -19.31 -58.50 26.59
C ARG A 109 -19.39 -59.85 25.87
#